data_AF-A0A9D9WT60-F1
#
_entry.id   AF-A0A9D9WT60-F1
#
_cell.length_a   1.000
_cell.length_b   1.000
_cell.length_c   1.000
_cell.angle_alpha   90.00
_cell.angle_beta   90.00
_cell.angle_gamma   90.00
#
_symmetry.space_group_name_H-M   'P 1'
#
loop_
_entity.id
_entity.type
_entity.pdbx_description
1 polymer ?
#
loop_
_entity_poly.entity_id
_entity_poly.type
_entity_poly.pdbx_seq_one_letter_code
_entity_poly.pdbx_strand_id
1 'polypeptide(L)'
;MSYLNQAQIRSLASTAASAAAYLDTCDNGAQFARLDPAYYQACARVLTTIFAVVDVQDAFPDLLSQSPAARNTLECLQMERQIRSSCAGYYPQLAVILQRAAV
;
A
#
# COMPACT_ATOMS: atom_id res chain seq x y z
N MET A 1 -20.69 -2.65 -4.81
CA MET A 1 -19.33 -2.11 -4.88
C MET A 1 -19.41 -0.72 -5.45
N SER A 2 -18.88 0.30 -4.75
CA SER A 2 -18.81 1.65 -5.31
C SER A 2 -17.69 1.64 -6.34
N TYR A 3 -18.04 1.62 -7.62
CA TYR A 3 -17.05 1.67 -8.70
C TYR A 3 -16.51 3.09 -8.78
N LEU A 4 -15.21 3.24 -8.53
CA LEU A 4 -14.53 4.50 -8.79
C LEU A 4 -14.54 4.75 -10.29
N ASN A 5 -14.95 5.95 -10.71
CA ASN A 5 -14.84 6.33 -12.11
C ASN A 5 -13.38 6.69 -12.46
N GLN A 6 -13.07 6.79 -13.76
CA GLN A 6 -11.72 7.08 -14.22
C GLN A 6 -11.16 8.41 -13.68
N ALA A 7 -12.01 9.43 -13.49
CA ALA A 7 -11.59 10.72 -12.94
C ALA A 7 -11.20 10.61 -11.45
N GLN A 8 -11.94 9.81 -10.68
CA GLN A 8 -11.62 9.51 -9.29
C GLN A 8 -10.30 8.72 -9.18
N ILE A 9 -10.10 7.71 -10.03
CA ILE A 9 -8.83 6.95 -10.08
C ILE A 9 -7.66 7.88 -10.42
N ARG A 10 -7.82 8.77 -11.41
CA ARG A 10 -6.80 9.76 -11.76
C ARG A 10 -6.51 10.74 -10.63
N SER A 11 -7.52 11.16 -9.87
CA SER A 11 -7.32 12.06 -8.74
C SER A 11 -6.46 11.43 -7.65
N LEU A 12 -6.60 10.12 -7.42
CA LEU A 12 -5.81 9.34 -6.47
C LEU A 12 -4.34 9.21 -6.89
N ALA A 13 -4.02 9.29 -8.19
CA ALA A 13 -2.65 9.16 -8.70
C ALA A 13 -1.72 10.20 -8.06
N SER A 14 -2.18 11.46 -7.98
CA SER A 14 -1.39 12.55 -7.38
C SER A 14 -1.13 12.31 -5.89
N THR A 15 -2.14 11.89 -5.15
CA THR A 15 -2.04 11.57 -3.72
C THR A 15 -1.11 10.37 -3.48
N ALA A 16 -1.24 9.31 -4.27
CA ALA A 16 -0.39 8.13 -4.19
C ALA A 16 1.07 8.47 -4.49
N ALA A 17 1.31 9.29 -5.53
CA ALA A 17 2.66 9.74 -5.88
C ALA A 17 3.30 10.58 -4.76
N SER A 18 2.57 11.53 -4.18
CA SER A 18 3.08 12.35 -3.07
C SER A 18 3.36 11.51 -1.82
N ALA A 19 2.48 10.58 -1.47
CA ALA A 19 2.68 9.68 -0.34
C ALA A 19 3.90 8.78 -0.54
N ALA A 20 4.02 8.15 -1.72
CA ALA A 20 5.13 7.28 -2.07
C ALA A 20 6.47 8.04 -2.09
N ALA A 21 6.50 9.25 -2.66
CA ALA A 21 7.68 10.09 -2.67
C ALA A 21 8.15 10.44 -1.24
N TYR A 22 7.22 10.76 -0.32
CA TYR A 22 7.58 11.01 1.07
C TYR A 22 8.19 9.77 1.73
N LEU A 23 7.58 8.58 1.55
CA LEU A 23 8.12 7.33 2.08
C LEU A 23 9.52 7.04 1.50
N ASP A 24 9.69 7.15 0.19
CA ASP A 24 10.98 6.94 -0.47
C ASP A 24 12.05 7.92 0.07
N THR A 25 11.71 9.18 0.31
CA THR A 25 12.68 10.13 0.90
C THR A 25 13.07 9.75 2.33
N CYS A 26 12.12 9.26 3.13
CA CYS A 26 12.39 8.81 4.50
C CYS A 26 13.24 7.54 4.52
N ASP A 27 12.89 6.55 3.69
CA ASP A 27 13.55 5.25 3.62
C ASP A 27 14.97 5.34 3.05
N ASN A 28 15.22 6.31 2.14
CA ASN A 28 16.56 6.60 1.63
C ASN A 28 17.44 7.40 2.62
N GLY A 29 16.95 7.68 3.83
CA GLY A 29 17.72 8.37 4.87
C GLY A 29 18.02 9.82 4.53
N ALA A 30 17.08 10.52 3.86
CA ALA A 30 17.30 11.88 3.39
C ALA A 30 17.80 12.82 4.51
N GLN A 31 18.98 13.40 4.30
CA GLN A 31 19.61 14.36 5.23
C GLN A 31 18.76 15.61 5.51
N PHE A 32 17.79 15.92 4.65
CA PHE A 32 17.01 17.17 4.68
C PHE A 32 15.53 17.00 5.04
N ALA A 33 15.02 15.76 5.12
CA ALA A 33 13.65 15.50 5.53
C ALA A 33 13.66 15.06 7.00
N ARG A 34 13.22 15.94 7.91
CA ARG A 34 12.96 15.53 9.29
C ARG A 34 11.80 14.54 9.27
N LEU A 35 12.09 13.27 9.57
CA LEU A 35 11.07 12.23 9.67
C LEU A 35 10.05 12.63 10.73
N ASP A 36 8.82 12.87 10.29
CA ASP A 36 7.65 12.90 11.16
C ASP A 36 7.03 11.49 11.16
N PRO A 37 7.07 10.75 12.28
CA PRO A 37 6.54 9.40 12.37
C PRO A 37 5.04 9.31 12.07
N ALA A 38 4.26 10.31 12.49
CA ALA A 38 2.81 10.31 12.30
C ALA A 38 2.47 10.52 10.83
N TYR A 39 3.18 11.44 10.17
CA TYR A 39 3.00 11.68 8.74
C TYR A 39 3.50 10.49 7.89
N TYR A 40 4.63 9.86 8.26
CA TYR A 40 5.10 8.63 7.62
C TYR A 40 4.05 7.51 7.68
N GLN A 41 3.50 7.26 8.88
CA GLN A 41 2.46 6.24 9.05
C GLN A 41 1.18 6.60 8.27
N ALA A 42 0.81 7.88 8.21
CA ALA A 42 -0.33 8.33 7.43
C ALA A 42 -0.11 8.12 5.92
N CYS A 43 1.06 8.45 5.39
CA CYS A 43 1.43 8.21 4.00
C CYS A 43 1.38 6.71 3.65
N ALA A 44 1.98 5.86 4.49
CA ALA A 44 1.91 4.40 4.32
C ALA A 44 0.45 3.91 4.31
N ARG A 45 -0.36 4.35 5.26
CA ARG A 45 -1.77 3.94 5.35
C ARG A 45 -2.59 4.39 4.14
N VAL A 46 -2.42 5.63 3.68
CA VAL A 46 -3.11 6.14 2.48
C VAL A 46 -2.70 5.35 1.26
N LEU A 47 -1.41 5.10 1.07
CA LEU A 47 -0.89 4.35 -0.07
C LEU A 47 -1.46 2.92 -0.11
N THR A 48 -1.41 2.21 1.03
CA THR A 48 -2.01 0.88 1.17
C THR A 48 -3.51 0.89 0.90
N THR A 49 -4.24 1.91 1.37
CA THR A 49 -5.69 2.01 1.18
C THR A 49 -6.04 2.22 -0.29
N ILE A 50 -5.30 3.07 -1.01
CA ILE A 50 -5.48 3.28 -2.45
C ILE A 50 -5.21 1.97 -3.21
N PHE A 51 -4.13 1.27 -2.86
CA PHE A 51 -3.73 0.03 -3.54
C PHE A 51 -4.67 -1.15 -3.24
N ALA A 52 -5.39 -1.10 -2.12
CA ALA A 52 -6.39 -2.10 -1.79
C ALA A 52 -7.66 -2.00 -2.65
N VAL A 53 -7.98 -0.82 -3.18
CA VAL A 53 -9.25 -0.55 -3.90
C VAL A 53 -9.08 -0.29 -5.40
N VAL A 54 -7.84 -0.12 -5.88
CA VAL A 54 -7.52 0.10 -7.31
C VAL A 54 -6.60 -1.02 -7.81
N ASP A 55 -6.76 -1.43 -9.07
CA ASP A 55 -5.72 -2.21 -9.73
C ASP A 55 -4.55 -1.30 -10.12
N VAL A 56 -3.52 -1.31 -9.27
CA VAL A 56 -2.37 -0.41 -9.34
C VAL A 56 -1.53 -0.66 -10.58
N GLN A 57 -1.45 -1.92 -11.05
CA GLN A 57 -0.64 -2.27 -12.22
C GLN A 57 -1.18 -1.60 -13.47
N ASP A 58 -2.51 -1.50 -13.59
CA ASP A 58 -3.16 -0.83 -14.70
C ASP A 58 -3.30 0.69 -14.47
N ALA A 59 -3.58 1.12 -13.23
CA ALA A 59 -3.89 2.51 -12.94
C ALA A 59 -2.64 3.40 -12.79
N PHE A 60 -1.57 2.88 -12.18
CA PHE A 60 -0.38 3.65 -11.80
C PHE A 60 0.94 2.94 -12.15
N PRO A 61 1.15 2.47 -13.40
CA PRO A 61 2.35 1.74 -13.78
C PRO A 61 3.63 2.58 -13.59
N ASP A 62 3.56 3.88 -13.90
CA ASP A 62 4.69 4.80 -13.73
C ASP A 62 5.12 4.90 -12.26
N LEU A 63 4.15 4.96 -11.34
CA LEU A 63 4.42 5.02 -9.90
C LEU A 63 5.18 3.77 -9.43
N LEU A 64 4.78 2.58 -9.90
CA LEU A 64 5.47 1.33 -9.58
C LEU A 64 6.89 1.29 -10.14
N SER A 65 7.12 1.85 -11.33
CA SER A 65 8.46 1.89 -11.92
C SER A 65 9.42 2.82 -11.17
N GLN A 66 8.90 3.91 -10.58
CA GLN A 66 9.70 4.99 -10.01
C GLN A 66 9.88 4.86 -8.49
N SER A 67 8.92 4.28 -7.77
CA SER A 67 8.92 4.26 -6.30
C SER A 67 9.18 2.86 -5.73
N PRO A 68 10.30 2.66 -4.99
CA PRO A 68 10.49 1.50 -4.12
C PRO A 68 9.35 1.30 -3.11
N ALA A 69 8.91 2.35 -2.41
CA ALA A 69 7.83 2.26 -1.42
C ALA A 69 6.51 1.79 -2.04
N ALA A 70 6.19 2.25 -3.25
CA ALA A 70 5.01 1.77 -3.98
C ALA A 70 5.11 0.26 -4.30
N ARG A 71 6.26 -0.21 -4.79
CA ARG A 71 6.48 -1.64 -5.09
C ARG A 71 6.36 -2.51 -3.84
N ASN A 72 7.01 -2.11 -2.75
CA ASN A 72 6.93 -2.82 -1.47
C ASN A 72 5.48 -2.89 -0.96
N THR A 73 4.72 -1.79 -1.09
CA THR A 73 3.30 -1.76 -0.68
C THR A 73 2.46 -2.74 -1.49
N LEU A 74 2.66 -2.79 -2.81
CA LEU A 74 1.96 -3.74 -3.68
C LEU A 74 2.31 -5.19 -3.32
N GLU A 75 3.59 -5.48 -3.09
CA GLU A 75 4.06 -6.81 -2.68
C GLU A 75 3.46 -7.24 -1.33
N CYS A 76 3.47 -6.37 -0.32
CA CYS A 76 2.85 -6.64 0.98
C CYS A 76 1.36 -6.98 0.84
N LEU A 77 0.61 -6.25 0.01
CA LEU A 77 -0.81 -6.51 -0.24
C LEU A 77 -1.03 -7.85 -0.97
N GLN A 78 -0.17 -8.20 -1.92
CA GLN A 78 -0.23 -9.49 -2.61
C GLN A 78 0.05 -10.64 -1.64
N MET A 79 1.07 -10.52 -0.79
CA MET A 79 1.37 -11.48 0.26
C MET A 79 0.21 -11.62 1.23
N GLU A 80 -0.38 -10.52 1.70
CA GLU A 80 -1.53 -10.55 2.60
C GLU A 80 -2.72 -11.29 1.98
N ARG A 81 -3.04 -11.01 0.71
CA ARG A 81 -4.11 -11.70 -0.03
C ARG A 81 -3.83 -13.20 -0.13
N GLN A 82 -2.59 -13.59 -0.44
CA GLN A 82 -2.18 -14.99 -0.54
C GLN A 82 -2.22 -15.72 0.81
N ILE A 83 -1.77 -15.07 1.88
CA ILE A 83 -1.87 -15.61 3.24
C ILE A 83 -3.33 -15.83 3.61
N ARG A 84 -4.18 -14.83 3.34
CA ARG A 84 -5.62 -14.90 3.62
C ARG A 84 -6.29 -16.04 2.86
N SER A 85 -6.00 -16.21 1.57
CA SER A 85 -6.55 -17.32 0.79
C SER A 85 -6.07 -18.67 1.31
N SER A 86 -4.79 -18.77 1.67
CA SER A 86 -4.21 -20.02 2.21
C SER A 86 -4.81 -20.39 3.57
N CYS A 87 -5.00 -19.41 4.45
CA CYS A 87 -5.61 -19.59 5.77
C CYS A 87 -7.08 -20.00 5.68
N ALA A 88 -7.83 -19.43 4.74
CA ALA A 88 -9.24 -19.78 4.54
C ALA A 88 -9.42 -21.19 3.96
N GLY A 89 -8.51 -21.63 3.08
CA GLY A 89 -8.62 -22.93 2.38
C GLY A 89 -7.99 -24.11 3.12
N TYR A 90 -6.84 -23.92 3.76
CA TYR A 90 -5.99 -25.03 4.24
C TYR A 90 -5.66 -24.97 5.74
N TYR A 91 -5.66 -23.78 6.34
CA TYR A 91 -5.18 -23.58 7.71
C TYR A 91 -6.10 -22.69 8.56
N PRO A 92 -7.34 -23.12 8.85
CA PRO A 92 -8.32 -22.30 9.57
C PRO A 92 -7.85 -21.91 10.99
N GLN A 93 -7.04 -22.75 11.64
CA GLN A 93 -6.47 -22.46 12.96
C GLN A 93 -5.37 -21.38 12.88
N LEU A 94 -4.55 -21.38 11.82
CA LEU A 94 -3.56 -20.34 11.57
C LEU A 94 -4.24 -19.00 11.29
N ALA A 95 -5.38 -19.01 10.59
CA ALA A 95 -6.20 -17.82 10.34
C ALA A 95 -6.54 -17.08 11.64
N VAL A 96 -7.00 -17.83 12.67
CA VAL A 96 -7.37 -17.26 13.98
C VAL A 96 -6.18 -16.64 14.69
N ILE A 97 -4.99 -17.25 14.61
CA ILE A 97 -3.77 -16.74 15.25
C ILE A 97 -3.30 -15.45 14.56
N LEU A 98 -3.24 -15.46 13.23
CA LEU A 98 -2.82 -14.28 12.46
C LEU A 98 -3.80 -13.10 12.64
N GLN A 99 -5.11 -13.37 12.68
CA GLN A 99 -6.12 -12.35 12.97
C GLN A 99 -5.89 -11.67 14.32
N ARG A 100 -5.46 -12.44 15.35
CA ARG A 100 -5.17 -11.90 16.68
C ARG A 100 -3.88 -11.09 16.73
N ALA A 101 -2.88 -11.45 15.94
CA ALA A 101 -1.58 -10.75 15.90
C ALA A 101 -1.62 -9.44 15.10
N ALA A 102 -2.63 -9.27 14.25
CA ALA A 102 -2.82 -8.08 13.42
C ALA A 102 -3.55 -6.92 14.14
N VAL A 103 -4.00 -7.13 15.39
CA VAL A 103 -4.66 -6.13 16.26
C VAL A 103 -3.64 -5.51 17.21
#